data_AF-A0A132GTP1-F1
#
_entry.id   AF-A0A132GTP1-F1
#
_cell.length_a   1.000
_cell.length_b   1.000
_cell.length_c   1.000
_cell.angle_alpha   90.00
_cell.angle_beta   90.00
_cell.angle_gamma   90.00
#
_symmetry.space_group_name_H-M   'P 1'
#
loop_
_entity.id
_entity.type
_entity.pdbx_description
1 polymer ?
#
loop_
_entity_poly.entity_id
_entity_poly.type
_entity_poly.pdbx_seq_one_letter_code
_entity_poly.pdbx_strand_id
1 'polypeptide(L)'
;MSDGLNQRFFHIGDASIRFVTPLDENGLEMLESVGFPQDVVPKTQMKHVELLCHNRICHGVGIKNKHGGMEFFSSDLPMTLPITIDEPGTVCIPFKKAIRCKQCCLFVDLFDYLAYKTLLLKEQGRGLPERCDCIVLNDYRNLMDLLLDIEYYEHVSCCFPTSQTGKVLATTVMRRFKKSNNCDYLYEGYDNLLALAKEVVNRHKKDYIYV
;
A
#
# COMPACT_ATOMS: atom_id res chain seq x y z
N MET A 1 -17.56 -4.33 21.46
CA MET A 1 -18.14 -4.65 20.15
C MET A 1 -18.86 -3.41 19.65
N SER A 2 -18.16 -2.59 18.87
CA SER A 2 -18.74 -1.50 18.08
C SER A 2 -17.62 -0.88 17.22
N ASP A 3 -17.82 -0.96 15.90
CA ASP A 3 -17.40 0.01 14.88
C ASP A 3 -15.91 0.18 14.54
N GLY A 4 -15.31 -0.87 13.97
CA GLY A 4 -14.06 -0.77 13.19
C GLY A 4 -14.26 -0.76 11.66
N LEU A 5 -15.49 -0.96 11.17
CA LEU A 5 -15.80 -1.10 9.74
C LEU A 5 -16.29 0.21 9.08
N ASN A 6 -16.58 1.26 9.85
CA ASN A 6 -17.20 2.49 9.35
C ASN A 6 -16.23 3.63 8.99
N GLN A 7 -14.91 3.44 9.06
CA GLN A 7 -13.93 4.48 8.72
C GLN A 7 -13.31 4.36 7.32
N ARG A 8 -13.87 3.54 6.42
CA ARG A 8 -13.31 3.36 5.06
C ARG A 8 -14.14 3.94 3.92
N PHE A 9 -15.27 4.57 4.22
CA PHE A 9 -16.15 5.13 3.21
C PHE A 9 -16.37 6.60 3.47
N PHE A 10 -15.42 7.42 3.01
CA PHE A 10 -15.75 8.80 2.65
C PHE A 10 -16.66 8.70 1.42
N HIS A 11 -17.84 9.32 1.44
CA HIS A 11 -18.61 9.45 0.21
C HIS A 11 -17.80 10.33 -0.75
N ILE A 12 -17.17 9.70 -1.74
CA ILE A 12 -16.38 10.32 -2.82
C ILE A 12 -17.24 11.23 -3.73
N GLY A 13 -18.54 11.39 -3.44
CA GLY A 13 -19.45 12.25 -4.21
C GLY A 13 -19.00 13.71 -4.32
N ASP A 14 -18.17 14.20 -3.40
CA ASP A 14 -17.69 15.59 -3.36
C ASP A 14 -16.18 15.75 -3.60
N ALA A 15 -15.47 14.68 -3.98
CA ALA A 15 -14.04 14.69 -4.20
C ALA A 15 -13.71 14.51 -5.70
N SER A 16 -12.98 15.45 -6.30
CA SER A 16 -12.57 15.36 -7.70
C SER A 16 -11.11 15.73 -7.91
N ILE A 17 -10.40 14.90 -8.67
CA ILE A 17 -8.99 15.16 -9.01
C ILE A 17 -8.93 16.39 -9.92
N ARG A 18 -8.21 17.43 -9.49
CA ARG A 18 -8.01 18.68 -10.24
C ARG A 18 -6.75 18.63 -11.09
N PHE A 19 -5.64 18.27 -10.46
CA PHE A 19 -4.33 18.22 -11.09
C PHE A 19 -3.56 16.98 -10.63
N VAL A 20 -2.81 16.42 -11.58
CA VAL A 20 -1.88 15.33 -11.33
C VAL A 20 -0.55 15.70 -11.97
N THR A 21 0.48 15.84 -11.16
CA THR A 21 1.83 16.22 -11.59
C THR A 21 2.84 15.15 -11.16
N PRO A 22 4.06 15.14 -11.74
CA PRO A 22 5.14 14.29 -11.22
C PRO A 22 5.31 14.50 -9.71
N LEU A 23 5.66 13.43 -8.99
CA LEU A 23 5.96 13.53 -7.56
C LEU A 23 7.12 14.50 -7.33
N ASP A 24 6.90 15.47 -6.45
CA ASP A 24 7.84 16.52 -6.06
C ASP A 24 8.41 16.30 -4.65
N GLU A 25 9.28 17.19 -4.21
CA GLU A 25 9.91 17.13 -2.87
C GLU A 25 8.86 17.23 -1.76
N ASN A 26 7.87 18.11 -1.89
CA ASN A 26 6.78 18.22 -0.92
C ASN A 26 6.02 16.90 -0.72
N GLY A 27 5.75 16.17 -1.82
CA GLY A 27 5.12 14.86 -1.74
C GLY A 27 6.01 13.81 -1.07
N LEU A 28 7.33 13.86 -1.27
CA LEU A 28 8.29 12.98 -0.59
C LEU A 28 8.37 13.29 0.92
N GLU A 29 8.44 14.58 1.28
CA GLU A 29 8.43 15.03 2.68
C GLU A 29 7.13 14.63 3.39
N MET A 30 5.98 14.71 2.70
CA MET A 30 4.70 14.24 3.24
C MET A 30 4.75 12.75 3.62
N LEU A 31 5.27 11.88 2.75
CA LEU A 31 5.42 10.45 3.04
C LEU A 31 6.43 10.18 4.14
N GLU A 32 7.52 10.95 4.19
CA GLU A 32 8.53 10.86 5.24
C GLU A 32 7.97 11.25 6.60
N SER A 33 7.12 12.29 6.66
CA SER A 33 6.46 12.74 7.89
C SER A 33 5.58 11.66 8.54
N VAL A 34 5.04 10.73 7.74
CA VAL A 34 4.24 9.59 8.22
C VAL A 34 5.04 8.29 8.36
N GLY A 35 6.36 8.36 8.17
CA GLY A 35 7.32 7.31 8.51
C GLY A 35 7.84 6.48 7.34
N PHE A 36 7.68 6.92 6.09
CA PHE A 36 8.20 6.22 4.91
C PHE A 36 9.43 6.93 4.33
N PRO A 37 10.64 6.33 4.40
CA PRO A 37 11.84 6.92 3.80
C PRO A 37 11.69 7.15 2.30
N GLN A 38 12.27 8.24 1.79
CA GLN A 38 12.14 8.60 0.37
C GLN A 38 12.68 7.52 -0.60
N ASP A 39 13.63 6.70 -0.16
CA ASP A 39 14.23 5.60 -0.94
C ASP A 39 13.26 4.45 -1.21
N VAL A 40 12.20 4.32 -0.41
CA VAL A 40 11.20 3.26 -0.59
C VAL A 40 10.08 3.64 -1.56
N VAL A 41 9.99 4.92 -1.91
CA VAL A 41 8.90 5.50 -2.70
C VAL A 41 9.10 5.18 -4.18
N PRO A 42 8.10 4.60 -4.89
CA PRO A 42 8.19 4.36 -6.32
C PRO A 42 7.96 5.66 -7.12
N LYS A 43 8.99 6.53 -7.12
CA LYS A 43 8.96 7.92 -7.63
C LYS A 43 8.41 8.06 -9.07
N THR A 44 8.59 7.06 -9.93
CA THR A 44 8.09 7.12 -11.31
C THR A 44 6.58 6.91 -11.42
N GLN A 45 5.97 6.19 -10.48
CA GLN A 45 4.55 5.83 -10.49
C GLN A 45 3.72 6.73 -9.58
N MET A 46 4.27 7.12 -8.42
CA MET A 46 3.61 8.09 -7.55
C MET A 46 3.57 9.48 -8.17
N LYS A 47 2.54 10.24 -7.79
CA LYS A 47 2.23 11.57 -8.30
C LYS A 47 1.90 12.49 -7.14
N HIS A 48 2.16 13.77 -7.34
CA HIS A 48 1.50 14.82 -6.56
C HIS A 48 0.10 15.03 -7.14
N VAL A 49 -0.86 15.25 -6.26
CA VAL A 49 -2.28 15.27 -6.59
C VAL A 49 -2.96 16.41 -5.85
N GLU A 50 -3.67 17.25 -6.59
CA GLU A 50 -4.59 18.23 -6.03
C GLU A 50 -6.01 17.68 -6.11
N LEU A 51 -6.64 17.55 -4.95
CA LEU A 51 -7.99 17.04 -4.80
C LEU A 51 -8.91 18.18 -4.37
N LEU A 52 -9.97 18.45 -5.13
CA LEU A 52 -11.05 19.32 -4.65
C LEU A 52 -11.99 18.48 -3.78
N CYS A 53 -12.10 18.79 -2.50
CA CYS A 53 -12.99 18.13 -1.54
C CYS A 53 -13.72 19.18 -0.69
N HIS A 54 -15.06 19.17 -0.66
CA HIS A 54 -15.87 20.13 0.11
C HIS A 54 -15.48 21.61 -0.12
N ASN A 55 -15.26 22.01 -1.39
CA ASN A 55 -14.77 23.34 -1.79
C ASN A 55 -13.39 23.74 -1.23
N ARG A 56 -12.60 22.77 -0.76
CA ARG A 56 -11.19 22.98 -0.38
C ARG A 56 -10.29 22.20 -1.32
N ILE A 57 -9.14 22.78 -1.62
CA ILE A 57 -8.07 22.07 -2.32
C ILE A 57 -7.24 21.37 -1.24
N CYS A 58 -7.14 20.06 -1.36
CA CYS A 58 -6.27 19.22 -0.55
C CYS A 58 -5.09 18.79 -1.42
N HIS A 59 -3.89 18.92 -0.89
CA HIS A 59 -2.68 18.46 -1.54
C HIS A 59 -2.30 17.10 -0.98
N GLY A 60 -1.90 16.19 -1.86
CA GLY A 60 -1.50 14.88 -1.44
C GLY A 60 -0.70 14.14 -2.48
N VAL A 61 -0.46 12.88 -2.19
CA VAL A 61 0.26 11.97 -3.05
C VAL A 61 -0.62 10.78 -3.38
N GLY A 62 -0.47 10.25 -4.58
CA GLY A 62 -1.22 9.07 -4.95
C GLY A 62 -0.57 8.25 -6.05
N ILE A 63 -1.09 7.06 -6.23
CA ILE A 63 -0.66 6.13 -7.27
C ILE A 63 -1.86 5.71 -8.12
N LYS A 64 -1.73 5.92 -9.43
CA LYS A 64 -2.80 5.64 -10.39
C LYS A 64 -2.98 4.13 -10.52
N ASN A 65 -4.24 3.68 -10.45
CA ASN A 65 -4.59 2.29 -10.68
C ASN A 65 -4.90 2.01 -12.16
N LYS A 66 -5.07 0.73 -12.50
CA LYS A 66 -5.29 0.30 -13.89
C LYS A 66 -6.62 0.77 -14.51
N HIS A 67 -7.59 1.17 -13.69
CA HIS A 67 -8.91 1.66 -14.14
C HIS A 67 -8.98 3.19 -14.24
N GLY A 68 -7.91 3.90 -13.90
CA GLY A 68 -7.82 5.34 -14.07
C GLY A 68 -8.03 6.15 -12.79
N GLY A 69 -8.60 5.55 -11.74
CA GLY A 69 -8.65 6.14 -10.41
C GLY A 69 -7.31 6.04 -9.67
N MET A 70 -7.33 6.32 -8.38
CA MET A 70 -6.10 6.52 -7.61
C MET A 70 -6.25 6.08 -6.15
N GLU A 71 -5.21 5.46 -5.60
CA GLU A 71 -5.05 5.40 -4.15
C GLU A 71 -4.26 6.62 -3.68
N PHE A 72 -4.84 7.40 -2.78
CA PHE A 72 -4.43 8.76 -2.43
C PHE A 72 -4.29 8.94 -0.93
N PHE A 73 -3.27 9.68 -0.53
CA PHE A 73 -3.03 10.09 0.83
C PHE A 73 -2.77 11.60 0.89
N SER A 74 -3.32 12.26 1.91
CA SER A 74 -3.10 13.68 2.19
C SER A 74 -3.17 13.91 3.69
N SER A 75 -2.23 14.70 4.20
CA SER A 75 -2.26 15.23 5.56
C SER A 75 -3.36 16.26 5.80
N ASP A 76 -3.96 16.80 4.73
CA ASP A 76 -5.03 17.80 4.80
C ASP A 76 -6.39 17.15 5.09
N LEU A 77 -6.48 15.83 4.95
CA LEU A 77 -7.67 15.04 5.22
C LEU A 77 -7.59 14.38 6.60
N PRO A 78 -8.73 14.13 7.26
CA PRO A 78 -8.76 13.46 8.57
C PRO A 78 -8.38 11.98 8.50
N MET A 79 -8.24 11.41 7.30
CA MET A 79 -7.93 10.00 7.09
C MET A 79 -6.45 9.75 7.35
N THR A 80 -6.14 8.74 8.15
CA THR A 80 -4.76 8.35 8.49
C THR A 80 -4.20 7.27 7.55
N LEU A 81 -5.04 6.72 6.68
CA LEU A 81 -4.70 5.71 5.68
C LEU A 81 -5.08 6.22 4.29
N PRO A 82 -4.46 5.68 3.22
CA PRO A 82 -4.84 6.00 1.86
C PRO A 82 -6.30 5.64 1.57
N ILE A 83 -6.92 6.44 0.69
CA ILE A 83 -8.28 6.23 0.20
C ILE A 83 -8.26 6.04 -1.32
N THR A 84 -9.22 5.28 -1.84
CA THR A 84 -9.42 5.21 -3.29
C THR A 84 -10.28 6.38 -3.75
N ILE A 85 -9.87 7.05 -4.83
CA ILE A 85 -10.57 8.14 -5.50
C ILE A 85 -10.92 7.69 -6.92
N ASP A 86 -12.10 8.11 -7.39
CA ASP A 86 -12.72 7.70 -8.65
C ASP A 86 -12.90 6.18 -8.73
N GLU A 87 -12.47 5.56 -9.84
CA GLU A 87 -12.66 4.14 -10.11
C GLU A 87 -11.66 3.28 -9.33
N PRO A 88 -12.10 2.26 -8.57
CA PRO A 88 -11.20 1.32 -7.92
C PRO A 88 -10.53 0.42 -8.96
N GLY A 89 -9.25 0.11 -8.73
CA GLY A 89 -8.50 -0.86 -9.52
C GLY A 89 -7.19 -1.25 -8.83
N THR A 90 -6.54 -2.31 -9.31
CA THR A 90 -5.22 -2.72 -8.83
C THR A 90 -4.11 -1.79 -9.34
N VAL A 91 -3.01 -1.75 -8.60
CA VAL A 91 -1.78 -1.03 -8.95
C VAL A 91 -0.64 -2.03 -9.05
N CYS A 92 -0.06 -2.16 -10.24
CA CYS A 92 1.12 -3.00 -10.48
C CYS A 92 2.40 -2.17 -10.38
N ILE A 93 3.32 -2.56 -9.50
CA ILE A 93 4.60 -1.91 -9.24
C ILE A 93 5.71 -2.90 -9.58
N PRO A 94 6.35 -2.81 -10.77
CA PRO A 94 7.37 -3.76 -11.19
C PRO A 94 8.68 -3.55 -10.42
N PHE A 95 9.38 -4.64 -10.09
CA PHE A 95 10.71 -4.58 -9.49
C PHE A 95 11.76 -4.01 -10.45
N LYS A 96 11.67 -4.38 -11.73
CA LYS A 96 12.50 -3.86 -12.82
C LYS A 96 11.63 -3.40 -13.97
N LYS A 97 11.99 -2.27 -14.58
CA LYS A 97 11.30 -1.77 -15.78
C LYS A 97 11.34 -2.83 -16.89
N ALA A 98 10.20 -3.00 -17.57
CA ALA A 98 10.00 -3.86 -18.74
C ALA A 98 10.12 -5.39 -18.55
N ILE A 99 10.58 -5.87 -17.39
CA ILE A 99 10.74 -7.32 -17.15
C ILE A 99 9.86 -7.71 -15.96
N ARG A 100 8.84 -8.52 -16.24
CA ARG A 100 8.02 -9.15 -15.20
C ARG A 100 8.87 -10.17 -14.43
N CYS A 101 8.81 -10.09 -13.11
CA CYS A 101 9.43 -11.08 -12.25
C CYS A 101 8.61 -12.36 -12.21
N LYS A 102 9.23 -13.49 -11.84
CA LYS A 102 8.50 -14.73 -11.58
C LYS A 102 7.70 -14.70 -10.27
N GLN A 103 8.05 -13.78 -9.38
CA GLN A 103 7.50 -13.65 -8.04
C GLN A 103 6.71 -12.34 -7.92
N CYS A 104 5.59 -12.38 -7.19
CA CYS A 104 4.76 -11.21 -6.89
C CYS A 104 4.38 -11.14 -5.41
N CYS A 105 4.45 -9.96 -4.80
CA CYS A 105 3.89 -9.67 -3.48
C CYS A 105 2.58 -8.90 -3.60
N LEU A 106 1.59 -9.28 -2.79
CA LEU A 106 0.26 -8.67 -2.80
C LEU A 106 0.00 -7.88 -1.52
N PHE A 107 -0.54 -6.68 -1.65
CA PHE A 107 -0.87 -5.79 -0.54
C PHE A 107 -2.31 -5.30 -0.66
N VAL A 108 -2.96 -4.99 0.47
CA VAL A 108 -4.30 -4.39 0.44
C VAL A 108 -4.22 -2.91 0.04
N ASP A 109 -3.28 -2.17 0.65
CA ASP A 109 -3.16 -0.73 0.47
C ASP A 109 -1.70 -0.29 0.24
N LEU A 110 -1.53 0.95 -0.22
CA LEU A 110 -0.24 1.56 -0.53
C LEU A 110 0.68 1.63 0.69
N PHE A 111 0.14 1.83 1.88
CA PHE A 111 0.95 2.00 3.09
C PHE A 111 1.55 0.68 3.56
N ASP A 112 0.83 -0.44 3.44
CA ASP A 112 1.40 -1.77 3.69
C ASP A 112 2.51 -2.10 2.67
N TYR A 113 2.38 -1.67 1.41
CA TYR A 113 3.45 -1.78 0.42
C TYR A 113 4.70 -0.95 0.80
N LEU A 114 4.52 0.33 1.17
CA LEU A 114 5.63 1.19 1.59
C LEU A 114 6.28 0.69 2.89
N ALA A 115 5.49 0.13 3.81
CA ALA A 115 5.98 -0.51 5.02
C ALA A 115 6.84 -1.74 4.71
N TYR A 116 6.41 -2.61 3.80
CA TYR A 116 7.21 -3.72 3.30
C TYR A 116 8.57 -3.26 2.75
N LYS A 117 8.56 -2.22 1.90
CA LYS A 117 9.81 -1.66 1.35
C LYS A 117 10.71 -1.06 2.44
N THR A 118 10.12 -0.43 3.45
CA THR A 118 10.84 0.13 4.61
C THR A 118 11.49 -0.95 5.46
N LEU A 119 10.78 -2.05 5.71
CA LEU A 119 11.32 -3.20 6.45
C LEU A 119 12.48 -3.86 5.71
N LEU A 120 12.39 -4.01 4.39
CA LEU A 120 13.49 -4.51 3.57
C LEU A 120 14.70 -3.55 3.58
N LEU A 121 14.46 -2.24 3.43
CA LEU A 121 15.54 -1.24 3.46
C LEU A 121 16.30 -1.24 4.80
N LYS A 122 15.61 -1.47 5.91
CA LYS A 122 16.20 -1.52 7.26
C LYS A 122 16.75 -2.89 7.65
N GLU A 123 16.72 -3.87 6.75
CA GLU A 123 17.11 -5.27 7.04
C GLU A 123 16.29 -5.91 8.20
N GLN A 124 15.09 -5.40 8.47
CA GLN A 124 14.17 -5.91 9.50
C GLN A 124 13.03 -6.76 8.92
N GLY A 125 12.96 -6.88 7.59
CA GLY A 125 11.98 -7.67 6.86
C GLY A 125 12.36 -9.14 6.68
N ARG A 126 12.97 -9.79 7.67
CA ARG A 126 13.49 -11.17 7.52
C ARG A 126 12.40 -12.13 7.06
N GLY A 127 12.61 -12.79 5.92
CA GLY A 127 11.67 -13.75 5.34
C GLY A 127 10.61 -13.14 4.42
N LEU A 128 10.51 -11.80 4.34
CA LEU A 128 9.71 -11.15 3.31
C LEU A 128 10.36 -11.39 1.93
N PRO A 129 9.57 -11.62 0.87
CA PRO A 129 10.11 -11.84 -0.46
C PRO A 129 10.89 -10.61 -0.94
N GLU A 130 12.02 -10.82 -1.60
CA GLU A 130 12.80 -9.77 -2.23
C GLU A 130 12.77 -9.92 -3.75
N ARG A 131 13.07 -8.85 -4.48
CA ARG A 131 13.21 -8.88 -5.95
C ARG A 131 11.97 -9.41 -6.68
N CYS A 132 10.79 -9.01 -6.22
CA CYS A 132 9.50 -9.39 -6.78
C CYS A 132 8.70 -8.17 -7.24
N ASP A 133 7.85 -8.36 -8.25
CA ASP A 133 6.86 -7.35 -8.59
C ASP A 133 5.85 -7.23 -7.43
N CYS A 134 5.19 -6.10 -7.31
CA CYS A 134 4.21 -5.87 -6.26
C CYS A 134 2.87 -5.49 -6.87
N ILE A 135 1.78 -5.96 -6.29
CA ILE A 135 0.43 -5.51 -6.64
C ILE A 135 -0.24 -4.99 -5.38
N VAL A 136 -0.71 -3.75 -5.45
CA VAL A 136 -1.57 -3.16 -4.42
C VAL A 136 -3.01 -3.28 -4.89
N LEU A 137 -3.87 -3.78 -4.00
CA LEU A 137 -5.27 -4.06 -4.31
C LEU A 137 -6.10 -2.76 -4.35
N ASN A 138 -5.74 -1.76 -3.55
CA ASN A 138 -6.44 -0.50 -3.26
C ASN A 138 -7.79 -0.67 -2.56
N ASP A 139 -8.62 -1.63 -3.01
CA ASP A 139 -9.95 -1.90 -2.49
C ASP A 139 -10.31 -3.39 -2.66
N TYR A 140 -10.94 -4.00 -1.65
CA TYR A 140 -11.35 -5.41 -1.66
C TYR A 140 -12.20 -5.81 -2.87
N ARG A 141 -12.94 -4.88 -3.47
CA ARG A 141 -13.74 -5.08 -4.69
C ARG A 141 -12.87 -5.50 -5.89
N ASN A 142 -11.59 -5.17 -5.88
CA ASN A 142 -10.65 -5.48 -6.95
C ASN A 142 -10.10 -6.92 -6.87
N LEU A 143 -10.68 -7.80 -6.04
CA LEU A 143 -10.21 -9.18 -5.91
C LEU A 143 -10.23 -9.93 -7.24
N MET A 144 -11.28 -9.77 -8.05
CA MET A 144 -11.35 -10.45 -9.35
C MET A 144 -10.25 -9.99 -10.30
N ASP A 145 -9.98 -8.69 -10.33
CA ASP A 145 -8.89 -8.09 -11.08
C ASP A 145 -7.53 -8.60 -10.64
N LEU A 146 -7.31 -8.64 -9.33
CA LEU A 146 -6.11 -9.19 -8.73
C LEU A 146 -5.89 -10.64 -9.18
N LEU A 147 -6.93 -11.48 -9.15
CA LEU A 147 -6.82 -12.89 -9.53
C LEU A 147 -6.43 -13.05 -11.01
N LEU A 148 -6.85 -12.15 -11.90
CA LEU A 148 -6.42 -12.13 -13.30
C LEU A 148 -4.98 -11.66 -13.44
N ASP A 149 -4.60 -10.59 -12.73
CA ASP A 149 -3.27 -9.99 -12.81
C ASP A 149 -2.19 -10.96 -12.29
N ILE A 150 -2.51 -11.80 -11.29
CA ILE A 150 -1.54 -12.71 -10.69
C ILE A 150 -1.34 -14.03 -11.45
N GLU A 151 -2.17 -14.35 -12.44
CA GLU A 151 -2.10 -15.61 -13.20
C GLU A 151 -0.77 -15.78 -13.96
N TYR A 152 -0.08 -14.68 -14.23
CA TYR A 152 1.19 -14.66 -14.93
C TYR A 152 2.43 -14.87 -14.04
N TYR A 153 2.26 -15.01 -12.73
CA TYR A 153 3.38 -15.22 -11.80
C TYR A 153 3.51 -16.68 -11.38
N GLU A 154 4.75 -17.15 -11.26
CA GLU A 154 5.03 -18.51 -10.80
C GLU A 154 4.83 -18.67 -9.29
N HIS A 155 5.11 -17.60 -8.53
CA HIS A 155 5.00 -17.57 -7.07
C HIS A 155 4.34 -16.26 -6.60
N VAL A 156 3.39 -16.39 -5.67
CA VAL A 156 2.63 -15.25 -5.15
C VAL A 156 2.65 -15.24 -3.63
N SER A 157 3.07 -14.13 -3.04
CA SER A 157 3.12 -13.94 -1.59
C SER A 157 2.05 -12.95 -1.14
N CYS A 158 1.13 -13.41 -0.32
CA CYS A 158 0.03 -12.61 0.20
C CYS A 158 0.45 -11.90 1.49
N CYS A 159 0.76 -10.61 1.39
CA CYS A 159 1.11 -9.75 2.51
C CYS A 159 -0.12 -8.93 2.96
N PHE A 160 -1.19 -9.62 3.35
CA PHE A 160 -2.46 -9.00 3.74
C PHE A 160 -2.60 -8.85 5.27
N PRO A 161 -3.38 -7.88 5.77
CA PRO A 161 -3.60 -7.71 7.21
C PRO A 161 -4.03 -8.99 7.92
N THR A 162 -3.67 -9.15 9.19
CA THR A 162 -3.97 -10.34 10.02
C THR A 162 -5.45 -10.42 10.44
N SER A 163 -6.24 -9.42 10.07
CA SER A 163 -7.70 -9.38 10.23
C SER A 163 -8.41 -10.53 9.51
N GLN A 164 -9.65 -10.80 9.92
CA GLN A 164 -10.47 -11.84 9.29
C GLN A 164 -10.64 -11.62 7.78
N THR A 165 -10.82 -10.37 7.34
CA THR A 165 -10.94 -10.03 5.91
C THR A 165 -9.64 -10.35 5.15
N GLY A 166 -8.48 -9.99 5.71
CA GLY A 166 -7.19 -10.31 5.09
C GLY A 166 -6.92 -11.81 5.02
N LYS A 167 -7.29 -12.56 6.06
CA LYS A 167 -7.21 -14.04 6.06
C LYS A 167 -8.10 -14.67 4.99
N VAL A 168 -9.30 -14.14 4.78
CA VAL A 168 -10.22 -14.59 3.71
C VAL A 168 -9.63 -14.29 2.33
N LEU A 169 -9.06 -13.10 2.11
CA LEU A 169 -8.36 -12.76 0.87
C LEU A 169 -7.21 -13.73 0.58
N ALA A 170 -6.30 -13.94 1.54
CA ALA A 170 -5.15 -14.83 1.39
C ALA A 170 -5.61 -16.26 1.07
N THR A 171 -6.60 -16.75 1.81
CA THR A 171 -7.20 -18.08 1.58
C THR A 171 -7.79 -18.20 0.17
N THR A 172 -8.42 -17.14 -0.34
CA THR A 172 -9.04 -17.13 -1.67
C THR A 172 -7.98 -17.21 -2.77
N VAL A 173 -6.92 -16.40 -2.66
CA VAL A 173 -5.76 -16.47 -3.56
C VAL A 173 -5.11 -17.85 -3.52
N MET A 174 -4.87 -18.40 -2.33
CA MET A 174 -4.23 -19.71 -2.13
C MET A 174 -5.06 -20.89 -2.65
N ARG A 175 -6.38 -20.78 -2.62
CA ARG A 175 -7.25 -21.80 -3.22
C ARG A 175 -7.12 -21.81 -4.74
N ARG A 176 -7.02 -20.64 -5.38
CA ARG A 176 -6.94 -20.48 -6.84
C ARG A 176 -5.52 -20.70 -7.38
N PHE A 177 -4.49 -20.34 -6.62
CA PHE A 177 -3.08 -20.37 -7.03
C PHE A 177 -2.25 -21.22 -6.07
N LYS A 178 -2.00 -22.49 -6.43
CA LYS A 178 -1.35 -23.47 -5.53
C LYS A 178 0.09 -23.12 -5.14
N LYS A 179 0.78 -22.30 -5.95
CA LYS A 179 2.15 -21.82 -5.67
C LYS A 179 2.12 -20.44 -4.97
N SER A 180 1.17 -20.24 -4.06
CA SER A 180 1.09 -19.02 -3.25
C SER A 180 1.17 -19.33 -1.77
N ASN A 181 1.64 -18.34 -1.00
CA ASN A 181 1.76 -18.43 0.44
C ASN A 181 1.17 -17.20 1.13
N ASN A 182 0.71 -17.40 2.36
CA ASN A 182 0.33 -16.31 3.27
C ASN A 182 1.57 -15.89 4.06
N CYS A 183 1.84 -14.59 4.13
CA CYS A 183 2.98 -14.01 4.83
C CYS A 183 2.62 -13.48 6.23
N ASP A 184 1.38 -13.62 6.69
CA ASP A 184 0.91 -13.11 7.99
C ASP A 184 1.76 -13.54 9.20
N TYR A 185 2.30 -14.75 9.17
CA TYR A 185 3.21 -15.26 10.20
C TYR A 185 4.49 -14.42 10.37
N LEU A 186 4.89 -13.64 9.36
CA LEU A 186 6.09 -12.77 9.42
C LEU A 186 5.87 -11.50 10.25
N TYR A 187 4.61 -11.14 10.51
CA TYR A 187 4.21 -10.00 11.33
C TYR A 187 3.15 -10.44 12.35
N GLU A 188 3.28 -11.67 12.86
CA GLU A 188 2.45 -12.18 13.93
C GLU A 188 2.53 -11.25 15.16
N GLY A 189 1.38 -10.96 15.76
CA GLY A 189 1.26 -10.00 16.85
C GLY A 189 1.02 -8.55 16.40
N TYR A 190 1.03 -8.27 15.09
CA TYR A 190 0.67 -6.97 14.51
C TYR A 190 -0.53 -7.09 13.58
N ASP A 191 -1.29 -6.00 13.43
CA ASP A 191 -2.47 -5.99 12.55
C ASP A 191 -2.08 -6.08 11.06
N ASN A 192 -0.93 -5.51 10.69
CA ASN A 192 -0.39 -5.51 9.34
C ASN A 192 1.10 -5.09 9.33
N LEU A 193 1.68 -5.00 8.12
CA LEU A 193 3.08 -4.60 7.93
C LEU A 193 3.33 -3.15 8.35
N LEU A 194 2.36 -2.25 8.14
CA LEU A 194 2.44 -0.87 8.60
C LEU A 194 2.65 -0.79 10.12
N ALA A 195 1.89 -1.56 10.91
CA ALA A 195 2.01 -1.60 12.36
C ALA A 195 3.41 -2.11 12.79
N LEU A 196 3.92 -3.17 12.16
CA LEU A 196 5.27 -3.67 12.41
C LEU A 196 6.34 -2.64 12.04
N ALA A 197 6.23 -2.00 10.87
CA ALA A 197 7.21 -1.01 10.41
C ALA A 197 7.26 0.20 11.35
N LYS A 198 6.12 0.68 11.85
CA LYS A 198 6.07 1.77 12.84
C LYS A 198 6.80 1.42 14.13
N GLU A 199 6.61 0.20 14.63
CA GLU A 199 7.31 -0.27 15.83
C GLU A 199 8.84 -0.32 15.61
N VAL A 200 9.28 -0.89 14.48
CA VAL A 200 10.70 -0.94 14.10
C VAL A 200 11.30 0.46 14.02
N VAL A 201 10.63 1.40 13.34
CA VAL A 201 11.09 2.79 13.20
C VAL A 201 11.16 3.50 14.56
N ASN A 202 10.18 3.26 15.44
CA ASN A 202 10.14 3.89 16.76
C ASN A 202 11.20 3.35 17.73
N ARG A 203 11.55 2.05 17.66
CA ARG A 203 12.66 1.48 18.44
C ARG A 203 13.98 2.17 18.11
N HIS A 204 14.27 2.31 16.81
CA HIS A 204 15.48 3.00 16.37
C HIS A 204 15.53 4.47 16.80
N LYS A 205 14.39 5.19 16.88
CA LYS A 205 14.37 6.56 17.41
C LYS A 205 14.74 6.64 18.89
N LYS A 206 14.41 5.61 19.70
CA LYS A 206 14.73 5.57 21.14
C LYS A 206 16.20 5.27 21.40
N ASP A 207 16.86 4.51 20.52
CA ASP A 207 18.29 4.19 20.67
C ASP A 207 19.21 5.42 20.50
N TYR A 208 18.72 6.52 19.92
CA TYR A 208 19.45 7.79 19.79
C TYR A 208 19.17 8.81 20.92
N ILE A 209 18.34 8.48 21.93
CA ILE A 209 17.99 9.40 23.03
C ILE A 209 18.84 9.14 24.30
N TYR A 210 19.73 8.15 24.28
CA TYR A 210 20.74 7.95 25.33
C TYR A 210 22.11 8.47 24.89
N VAL A 211 22.30 9.79 24.96
CA VAL A 211 23.62 10.44 25.03
C VAL A 211 23.58 11.49 26.13
#